data_AF-A0A401MKZ8-F1
#
_entry.id   AF-A0A401MKZ8-F1
#
_cell.length_a   1.000
_cell.length_b   1.000
_cell.length_c   1.000
_cell.angle_alpha   90.00
_cell.angle_beta   90.00
_cell.angle_gamma   90.00
#
_symmetry.space_group_name_H-M   'P 1'
#
loop_
_entity.id
_entity.type
_entity.pdbx_description
1 polymer ?
#
loop_
_entity_poly.entity_id
_entity_poly.type
_entity_poly.pdbx_seq_one_letter_code
_entity_poly.pdbx_strand_id
1 'polypeptide(L)'
;MTGPATNALPLDITTMRAEAERLLTRGAEPLSDEGLETMRLQLRGHIQLLIPEVEQSVSGLPRGDRRREHALTCAGEARMRLRLGPGNTLAVRYSVLHRLARSVRDLCDCYEKPGGCLPGEDES
;
A
#
# COMPACT_ATOMS: atom_id res chain seq x y z
N MET A 1 14.02 -28.42 15.14
CA MET A 1 14.36 -27.03 15.50
C MET A 1 13.38 -26.10 14.79
N THR A 2 12.29 -25.76 15.46
CA THR A 2 11.25 -24.87 14.92
C THR A 2 11.65 -23.45 15.31
N GLY A 3 11.97 -22.59 14.33
CA GLY A 3 12.28 -21.18 14.58
C GLY A 3 11.09 -20.46 15.24
N PRO A 4 11.31 -19.37 15.99
CA PRO A 4 10.21 -18.66 16.64
C PRO A 4 9.25 -18.19 15.57
N ALA A 5 8.00 -18.68 15.62
CA ALA A 5 6.90 -18.10 14.88
C ALA A 5 6.88 -16.62 15.26
N THR A 6 7.22 -15.75 14.31
CA THR A 6 7.18 -14.31 14.50
C THR A 6 5.73 -14.00 14.83
N ASN A 7 5.46 -13.75 16.11
CA ASN A 7 4.18 -13.27 16.59
C ASN A 7 4.08 -11.81 16.13
N ALA A 8 3.99 -11.62 14.82
CA ALA A 8 3.84 -10.34 14.19
C ALA A 8 2.50 -9.80 14.67
N LEU A 9 2.55 -8.71 15.43
CA LEU A 9 1.33 -7.97 15.73
C LEU A 9 0.65 -7.65 14.39
N PRO A 10 -0.66 -7.84 14.27
CA PRO A 10 -1.38 -7.55 13.04
C PRO A 10 -1.07 -6.10 12.63
N LEU A 11 -0.80 -5.89 11.34
CA LEU A 11 -0.56 -4.55 10.81
C LEU A 11 -1.75 -3.64 11.16
N ASP A 12 -1.46 -2.41 11.60
CA ASP A 12 -2.49 -1.40 11.83
C ASP A 12 -2.91 -0.77 10.48
N ILE A 13 -3.69 -1.53 9.72
CA ILE A 13 -4.18 -1.13 8.40
C ILE A 13 -5.01 0.15 8.46
N THR A 14 -5.79 0.33 9.54
CA THR A 14 -6.60 1.52 9.76
C THR A 14 -5.74 2.77 9.81
N THR A 15 -4.67 2.76 10.62
CA THR A 15 -3.74 3.89 10.71
C THR A 15 -3.00 4.10 9.39
N MET A 16 -2.49 3.03 8.76
CA MET A 16 -1.78 3.14 7.48
C MET A 16 -2.66 3.77 6.37
N ARG A 17 -3.93 3.38 6.29
CA ARG A 17 -4.89 3.93 5.33
C ARG A 17 -5.22 5.39 5.65
N ALA A 18 -5.51 5.72 6.91
CA ALA A 18 -5.85 7.07 7.32
C ALA A 18 -4.73 8.08 6.98
N GLU A 19 -3.46 7.69 7.20
CA GLU A 19 -2.31 8.51 6.84
C GLU A 19 -2.19 8.72 5.32
N ALA A 20 -2.40 7.66 4.52
CA ALA A 20 -2.40 7.77 3.07
C ALA A 20 -3.55 8.68 2.57
N GLU A 21 -4.75 8.52 3.12
CA GLU A 21 -5.93 9.30 2.74
C GLU A 21 -5.80 10.79 3.08
N ARG A 22 -5.12 11.12 4.18
CA ARG A 22 -4.82 12.52 4.52
C ARG A 22 -4.10 13.24 3.39
N LEU A 23 -3.17 12.57 2.70
CA LEU A 23 -2.48 13.14 1.53
C LEU A 23 -3.33 13.16 0.27
N LEU A 24 -4.20 12.17 0.08
CA LEU A 24 -5.05 12.07 -1.11
C LEU A 24 -6.25 13.04 -1.06
N THR A 25 -6.57 13.55 0.13
CA THR A 25 -7.67 14.50 0.34
C THR A 25 -7.37 15.84 -0.32
N ARG A 26 -8.31 16.32 -1.13
CA ARG A 26 -8.20 17.64 -1.78
C ARG A 26 -8.18 18.74 -0.72
N GLY A 27 -7.21 19.64 -0.81
CA GLY A 27 -7.07 20.75 0.14
C GLY A 27 -6.37 20.38 1.44
N ALA A 28 -5.65 19.26 1.47
CA ALA A 28 -4.73 18.97 2.57
C ALA A 28 -3.78 20.16 2.80
N GLU A 29 -3.55 20.46 4.08
CA GLU A 29 -2.68 21.56 4.48
C GLU A 29 -1.26 21.34 3.92
N PRO A 30 -0.62 22.38 3.36
CA PRO A 30 0.73 22.26 2.84
C PRO A 30 1.70 21.80 3.93
N LEU A 31 2.47 20.75 3.65
CA LEU A 31 3.51 20.27 4.54
C LEU A 31 4.79 21.11 4.38
N SER A 32 5.52 21.27 5.48
CA SER A 32 6.88 21.80 5.47
C SER A 32 7.84 20.84 4.74
N ASP A 33 9.04 21.31 4.42
CA ASP A 33 10.05 20.46 3.77
C ASP A 33 10.41 19.22 4.60
N GLU A 34 10.53 19.37 5.92
CA GLU A 34 10.73 18.26 6.85
C GLU A 34 9.50 17.36 6.89
N GLY A 35 8.29 17.92 6.93
CA GLY A 35 7.04 17.17 6.92
C GLY A 35 6.87 16.31 5.66
N LEU A 36 7.26 16.83 4.50
CA LEU A 36 7.27 16.07 3.25
C LEU A 36 8.23 14.88 3.29
N GLU A 37 9.41 15.05 3.87
CA GLU A 37 10.41 13.99 3.96
C GLU A 37 10.02 12.92 4.99
N THR A 38 9.53 13.33 6.16
CA THR A 38 8.99 12.44 7.18
C THR A 38 7.84 11.60 6.61
N MET A 39 6.88 12.24 5.96
CA MET A 39 5.75 11.55 5.34
C MET A 39 6.21 10.58 4.23
N ARG A 40 7.23 10.97 3.45
CA ARG A 40 7.81 10.09 2.42
C ARG A 40 8.42 8.84 3.04
N LEU A 41 9.18 8.99 4.13
CA LEU A 41 9.80 7.86 4.83
C LEU A 41 8.74 6.96 5.46
N GLN A 42 7.71 7.52 6.10
CA GLN A 42 6.60 6.78 6.69
C GLN A 42 5.87 5.92 5.65
N LEU A 43 5.42 6.52 4.55
CA LEU A 43 4.73 5.77 3.48
C LEU A 43 5.59 4.66 2.88
N ARG A 44 6.90 4.89 2.76
CA ARG A 44 7.82 3.84 2.29
C ARG A 44 7.92 2.69 3.28
N GLY A 45 8.00 2.98 4.57
CA GLY A 45 7.96 1.97 5.62
C GLY A 45 6.68 1.15 5.56
N HIS A 46 5.52 1.79 5.39
CA HIS A 46 4.24 1.11 5.23
C HIS A 46 4.23 0.18 4.02
N ILE A 47 4.68 0.63 2.85
CA ILE A 47 4.77 -0.20 1.66
C ILE A 47 5.69 -1.41 1.89
N GLN A 48 6.85 -1.21 2.55
CA GLN A 48 7.80 -2.28 2.84
C GLN A 48 7.22 -3.36 3.77
N LEU A 49 6.35 -2.97 4.71
CA LEU A 49 5.62 -3.90 5.58
C LEU A 49 4.46 -4.58 4.87
N LEU A 50 3.68 -3.83 4.07
CA LEU A 50 2.47 -4.35 3.40
C LEU A 50 2.75 -5.34 2.27
N ILE A 51 3.82 -5.14 1.49
CA ILE A 51 4.14 -6.01 0.35
C ILE A 51 4.20 -7.50 0.75
N PRO A 52 5.05 -7.92 1.70
CA PRO A 52 5.16 -9.34 2.05
C PRO A 52 3.85 -9.90 2.61
N GLU A 53 3.09 -9.10 3.38
CA GLU A 53 1.82 -9.49 3.95
C GLU A 53 0.73 -9.72 2.88
N VAL A 54 0.66 -8.84 1.87
CA VAL A 54 -0.23 -9.01 0.71
C VAL A 54 0.16 -10.23 -0.13
N GLU A 55 1.45 -10.45 -0.35
CA GLU A 55 1.91 -11.64 -1.10
C GLU A 55 1.61 -12.94 -0.37
N GLN A 56 1.78 -12.93 0.95
CA GLN A 56 1.49 -14.07 1.80
C GLN A 56 -0.01 -14.38 1.84
N SER A 57 -0.88 -13.35 1.90
CA SER A 57 -2.34 -13.54 1.98
C SER A 57 -2.93 -14.20 0.73
N VAL A 58 -2.32 -14.00 -0.45
CA VAL A 58 -2.75 -14.62 -1.71
C VAL A 58 -1.90 -15.83 -2.14
N SER A 59 -0.92 -16.24 -1.34
CA SER A 59 0.01 -17.32 -1.69
C SER A 59 -0.67 -18.68 -1.92
N GLY A 60 -1.76 -18.95 -1.20
CA GLY A 60 -2.54 -20.18 -1.31
C GLY A 60 -3.57 -20.21 -2.45
N LEU A 61 -3.78 -19.10 -3.15
CA LEU A 61 -4.72 -19.03 -4.27
C LEU A 61 -4.12 -19.66 -5.54
N PRO A 62 -4.95 -20.29 -6.41
CA PRO A 62 -4.46 -20.90 -7.63
C PRO A 62 -3.91 -19.86 -8.62
N ARG A 63 -3.05 -20.31 -9.53
CA ARG A 63 -2.64 -19.49 -10.69
C ARG A 63 -3.87 -19.22 -11.57
N GLY A 64 -3.98 -18.01 -12.13
CA GLY A 64 -5.17 -17.57 -12.87
C GLY A 64 -6.28 -16.99 -12.00
N ASP A 65 -6.16 -17.07 -10.67
CA ASP A 65 -7.08 -16.36 -9.77
C ASP A 65 -6.88 -14.85 -9.91
N ARG A 66 -7.94 -14.15 -10.31
CA ARG A 66 -7.93 -12.69 -10.54
C ARG A 66 -7.45 -11.91 -9.32
N ARG A 67 -7.78 -12.37 -8.11
CA ARG A 67 -7.44 -11.70 -6.86
C ARG A 67 -5.95 -11.85 -6.57
N ARG A 68 -5.41 -13.05 -6.77
CA ARG A 68 -3.97 -13.31 -6.70
C ARG A 68 -3.20 -12.45 -7.70
N GLU A 69 -3.64 -12.42 -8.95
CA GLU A 69 -2.98 -11.63 -10.01
C GLU A 69 -3.01 -10.13 -9.72
N HIS A 70 -4.16 -9.62 -9.26
CA HIS A 70 -4.31 -8.22 -8.87
C HIS A 70 -3.37 -7.86 -7.71
N ALA A 71 -3.41 -8.62 -6.61
CA ALA A 71 -2.58 -8.37 -5.43
C ALA A 71 -1.07 -8.40 -5.75
N LEU A 72 -0.62 -9.38 -6.54
CA LEU A 72 0.78 -9.47 -6.96
C LEU A 72 1.19 -8.32 -7.90
N THR A 73 0.28 -7.87 -8.76
CA THR A 73 0.51 -6.70 -9.62
C THR A 73 0.66 -5.43 -8.76
N CYS A 74 -0.26 -5.20 -7.81
CA CYS A 74 -0.19 -4.07 -6.88
C CYS A 74 1.11 -4.08 -6.06
N ALA A 75 1.52 -5.24 -5.55
CA ALA A 75 2.79 -5.41 -4.84
C ALA A 75 4.01 -5.10 -5.75
N GLY A 76 3.98 -5.58 -7.00
CA GLY A 76 5.01 -5.28 -8.00
C GLY A 76 5.13 -3.78 -8.30
N GLU A 77 4.01 -3.10 -8.53
CA GLU A 77 3.99 -1.65 -8.76
C GLU A 77 4.48 -0.86 -7.55
N ALA A 78 4.08 -1.26 -6.35
CA ALA A 78 4.52 -0.61 -5.12
C ALA A 78 6.04 -0.72 -4.94
N ARG A 79 6.64 -1.89 -5.26
CA ARG A 79 8.11 -2.05 -5.30
C ARG A 79 8.77 -1.11 -6.31
N MET A 80 8.18 -0.94 -7.49
CA MET A 80 8.72 0.01 -8.47
C MET A 80 8.68 1.44 -7.93
N ARG A 81 7.59 1.83 -7.25
CA ARG A 81 7.45 3.17 -6.65
C ARG A 81 8.40 3.42 -5.49
N LEU A 82 8.83 2.38 -4.76
CA LEU A 82 9.92 2.48 -3.77
C LEU A 82 11.28 2.87 -4.38
N ARG A 83 11.46 2.76 -5.70
CA ARG A 83 12.69 3.19 -6.39
C ARG A 83 12.68 4.68 -6.75
N LEU A 84 11.55 5.36 -6.57
CA LEU A 84 11.46 6.80 -6.80
C LEU A 84 12.31 7.54 -5.77
N GLY A 85 13.15 8.47 -6.25
CA GLY A 85 13.86 9.42 -5.42
C GLY A 85 12.92 10.45 -4.79
N PRO A 86 13.44 11.31 -3.89
CA PRO A 86 12.63 12.31 -3.20
C PRO A 86 12.03 13.36 -4.15
N GLY A 87 12.71 13.64 -5.26
CA GLY A 87 12.32 14.69 -6.21
C GLY A 87 12.99 16.03 -5.91
N ASN A 88 13.28 16.80 -6.95
CA ASN A 88 14.09 18.03 -6.85
C ASN A 88 13.25 19.32 -6.79
N THR A 89 11.94 19.21 -6.98
CA THR A 89 11.01 20.35 -6.92
C THR A 89 9.82 19.99 -6.05
N LEU A 90 9.16 21.00 -5.47
CA LEU A 90 7.99 20.80 -4.61
C LEU A 90 6.91 19.97 -5.31
N ALA A 91 6.61 20.29 -6.57
CA ALA A 91 5.63 19.56 -7.37
C ALA A 91 6.00 18.08 -7.56
N VAL A 92 7.28 17.77 -7.82
CA VAL A 92 7.74 16.39 -7.95
C VAL A 92 7.67 15.66 -6.61
N ARG A 93 8.04 16.30 -5.49
CA ARG A 93 7.95 15.74 -4.14
C ARG A 93 6.52 15.34 -3.78
N TYR A 94 5.54 16.22 -4.02
CA TYR A 94 4.12 15.91 -3.83
C TYR A 94 3.65 14.78 -4.77
N SER A 95 4.07 14.78 -6.04
CA SER A 95 3.75 13.67 -6.96
C SER A 95 4.29 12.33 -6.47
N VAL A 96 5.51 12.29 -5.93
CA VAL A 96 6.08 11.08 -5.32
C VAL A 96 5.25 10.66 -4.10
N LEU A 97 4.92 11.58 -3.19
CA LEU A 97 4.07 11.28 -2.04
C LEU A 97 2.70 10.73 -2.43
N HIS A 98 2.02 11.34 -3.41
CA HIS A 98 0.73 10.85 -3.88
C HIS A 98 0.81 9.44 -4.47
N ARG A 99 1.89 9.12 -5.20
CA ARG A 99 2.10 7.77 -5.74
C ARG A 99 2.35 6.74 -4.65
N LEU A 100 3.12 7.11 -3.62
CA LEU A 100 3.36 6.26 -2.45
C LEU A 100 2.06 6.06 -1.65
N ALA A 101 1.32 7.14 -1.38
CA ALA A 101 0.05 7.09 -0.65
C ALA A 101 -1.00 6.23 -1.37
N ARG A 102 -1.15 6.36 -2.70
CA ARG A 102 -2.01 5.45 -3.48
C ARG A 102 -1.58 3.99 -3.32
N SER A 103 -0.28 3.72 -3.36
CA SER A 103 0.22 2.35 -3.17
C SER A 103 -0.08 1.80 -1.79
N VAL A 104 0.04 2.61 -0.74
CA VAL A 104 -0.35 2.20 0.62
C VAL A 104 -1.84 1.85 0.65
N ARG A 105 -2.71 2.74 0.18
CA ARG A 105 -4.16 2.50 0.15
C ARG A 105 -4.51 1.24 -0.64
N ASP A 106 -3.99 1.09 -1.86
CA ASP A 106 -4.32 -0.04 -2.72
C ASP A 106 -3.80 -1.38 -2.12
N LEU A 107 -2.65 -1.37 -1.44
CA LEU A 107 -2.14 -2.54 -0.70
C LEU A 107 -2.96 -2.87 0.56
N CYS A 108 -3.39 -1.86 1.32
CA CYS A 108 -4.31 -2.03 2.44
C CYS A 108 -5.61 -2.70 1.98
N ASP A 109 -6.14 -2.28 0.83
CA ASP A 109 -7.36 -2.86 0.26
C ASP A 109 -7.15 -4.31 -0.19
N CYS A 110 -6.00 -4.62 -0.82
CA CYS A 110 -5.63 -6.00 -1.16
C CYS A 110 -5.48 -6.88 0.08
N TYR A 111 -4.98 -6.33 1.20
CA TYR A 111 -4.77 -7.08 2.44
C TYR A 111 -6.08 -7.36 3.19
N GLU A 112 -6.96 -6.37 3.36
CA GLU A 112 -8.24 -6.55 4.05
C GLU A 112 -9.26 -7.33 3.23
N LYS A 113 -9.28 -7.06 1.92
CA LYS A 113 -10.15 -7.72 0.96
C LYS A 113 -9.27 -8.30 -0.12
N PRO A 114 -8.66 -9.49 0.12
CA PRO A 114 -8.00 -10.24 -0.94
C PRO A 114 -9.01 -10.76 -1.99
N GLY A 115 -10.15 -10.09 -2.18
CA GLY A 115 -11.24 -10.38 -3.10
C GLY A 115 -12.17 -9.21 -3.44
N GLY A 116 -11.78 -7.96 -3.14
CA GLY A 116 -12.67 -6.80 -3.18
C GLY A 116 -12.96 -6.19 -4.56
N CYS A 117 -13.51 -6.95 -5.51
CA CYS A 117 -14.45 -6.43 -6.51
C CYS A 117 -15.16 -7.59 -7.23
N LEU A 118 -16.33 -8.01 -6.72
CA LEU A 118 -17.37 -8.63 -7.53
C LEU A 118 -18.66 -7.82 -7.31
N PRO A 119 -19.10 -6.99 -8.26
CA PRO A 119 -20.50 -6.62 -8.33
C PRO A 119 -21.27 -7.78 -8.95
N GLY A 120 -22.19 -8.35 -8.18
CA GLY A 120 -23.39 -9.06 -8.64
C GLY A 120 -23.16 -10.30 -9.48
N GLU A 121 -23.21 -11.47 -8.84
CA GLU A 121 -23.80 -12.62 -9.49
C GLU A 121 -25.28 -12.29 -9.74
N ASP A 122 -25.71 -12.32 -11.00
CA ASP A 122 -27.10 -12.22 -11.40
C ASP A 122 -27.93 -13.28 -10.64
N GLU A 123 -28.76 -12.84 -9.70
CA GLU A 123 -29.86 -13.65 -9.18
C GLU A 123 -31.08 -13.47 -10.09
N SER A 124 -31.39 -14.57 -10.79
CA SER A 124 -32.68 -15.01 -11.36
C SER A 124 -33.38 -14.17 -12.43
#